data_AF-A0A354NW72-F1
#
_entry.id   AF-A0A354NW72-F1
#
_cell.length_a   1.000
_cell.length_b   1.000
_cell.length_c   1.000
_cell.angle_alpha   90.00
_cell.angle_beta   90.00
_cell.angle_gamma   90.00
#
_symmetry.space_group_name_H-M   'P 1'
#
loop_
_entity.id
_entity.type
_entity.pdbx_description
1 polymer ?
#
loop_
_entity_poly.entity_id
_entity_poly.type
_entity_poly.pdbx_seq_one_letter_code
_entity_poly.pdbx_strand_id
1 'polypeptide(L)' 'MSQGRRAFFNAEHFSDGYNANPGYALQAVRAAASAGAECVVLCNTNGGVTPTKIYEI' A
#
# COMPACT_ATOMS: atom_id res chain seq x y z
N MET A 1 -12.39 -12.73 6.08
CA MET A 1 -13.25 -11.85 6.90
C MET A 1 -14.35 -12.66 7.57
N SER A 2 -14.17 -13.14 8.80
CA SER A 2 -15.12 -14.08 9.44
C SER A 2 -16.36 -13.42 10.09
N GLN A 3 -16.43 -12.09 10.11
CA GLN A 3 -17.47 -11.33 10.82
C GLN A 3 -18.32 -10.46 9.89
N GLY A 4 -18.34 -10.74 8.57
CA GLY A 4 -19.06 -9.92 7.57
C GLY A 4 -18.54 -8.48 7.44
N ARG A 5 -17.38 -8.17 8.03
CA ARG A 5 -16.75 -6.85 7.99
C ARG A 5 -15.86 -6.70 6.76
N ARG A 6 -15.86 -5.48 6.21
CA ARG A 6 -14.95 -5.04 5.15
C ARG A 6 -13.64 -4.61 5.80
N ALA A 7 -12.49 -5.06 5.30
CA ALA A 7 -11.21 -4.54 5.77
C ALA A 7 -10.50 -3.77 4.68
N PHE A 8 -9.89 -2.67 5.11
CA PHE A 8 -9.07 -1.80 4.32
C PHE A 8 -7.66 -1.91 4.91
N PHE A 9 -6.70 -2.25 4.06
CA PHE A 9 -5.31 -2.29 4.46
C PHE A 9 -4.66 -0.95 4.13
N ASN A 10 -4.22 -0.25 5.16
CA ASN A 10 -3.47 0.99 5.01
C ASN A 10 -1.99 0.67 4.83
N ALA A 11 -1.45 0.78 3.62
CA ALA A 11 -0.03 0.61 3.36
C ALA A 11 0.71 1.90 3.75
N GLU A 12 0.88 2.08 5.06
CA GLU A 12 1.56 3.25 5.62
C GLU A 12 3.00 3.32 5.10
N HIS A 13 3.45 4.54 4.76
CA HIS A 13 4.76 4.80 4.15
C HIS A 13 5.01 4.03 2.85
N PHE A 14 3.97 3.68 2.09
CA PHE A 14 4.14 2.92 0.85
C PHE A 14 5.03 3.64 -0.16
N SER A 15 4.87 4.95 -0.37
CA SER A 15 5.66 5.68 -1.36
C SER A 15 7.17 5.69 -1.02
N ASP A 16 7.51 5.85 0.26
CA ASP A 16 8.89 5.77 0.76
C ASP A 16 9.42 4.33 0.68
N GLY A 17 8.62 3.36 1.09
CA GLY A 17 8.94 1.94 1.04
C GLY A 17 9.15 1.42 -0.38
N TYR A 18 8.35 1.90 -1.34
CA TYR A 18 8.50 1.57 -2.75
C TYR A 18 9.81 2.15 -3.31
N ASN A 19 10.18 3.38 -2.95
CA ASN A 19 11.46 3.95 -3.36
C ASN A 19 12.67 3.20 -2.76
N ALA A 20 12.57 2.72 -1.52
CA ALA A 20 13.66 2.03 -0.84
C ALA A 20 13.78 0.54 -1.25
N ASN A 21 12.64 -0.15 -1.38
CA ASN A 21 12.57 -1.56 -1.76
C ASN A 21 11.22 -1.87 -2.44
N PRO A 22 11.12 -1.69 -3.77
CA PRO A 22 9.88 -1.91 -4.51
C PRO A 22 9.35 -3.34 -4.37
N GLY A 23 10.25 -4.33 -4.35
CA GLY A 23 9.89 -5.74 -4.26
C GLY A 23 9.15 -6.06 -2.96
N TYR A 24 9.67 -5.57 -1.82
CA TYR A 24 9.03 -5.76 -0.53
C TYR A 24 7.73 -4.97 -0.40
N ALA A 25 7.70 -3.71 -0.86
CA ALA A 25 6.49 -2.89 -0.84
C ALA A 25 5.35 -3.54 -1.61
N LEU A 26 5.63 -4.05 -2.82
CA LEU A 26 4.65 -4.78 -3.63
C LEU A 26 4.27 -6.14 -3.01
N GLN A 27 5.20 -6.84 -2.35
CA GLN A 27 4.90 -8.08 -1.65
C GLN A 27 3.90 -7.84 -0.51
N ALA A 28 4.07 -6.77 0.28
CA ALA A 28 3.15 -6.41 1.35
C ALA A 28 1.74 -6.10 0.81
N VAL A 29 1.64 -5.31 -0.26
CA VAL A 29 0.37 -5.01 -0.94
C VAL A 29 -0.31 -6.29 -1.44
N ARG A 30 0.44 -7.18 -2.10
CA ARG A 30 -0.08 -8.46 -2.59
C ARG A 30 -0.54 -9.36 -1.45
N ALA A 31 0.22 -9.44 -0.36
CA ALA A 31 -0.15 -10.21 0.81
C ALA A 31 -1.46 -9.73 1.43
N ALA A 32 -1.65 -8.40 1.56
CA ALA A 32 -2.89 -7.82 2.05
C ALA A 32 -4.09 -8.13 1.13
N ALA A 33 -3.91 -8.00 -0.19
CA ALA A 33 -4.92 -8.34 -1.16
C ALA A 33 -5.29 -9.84 -1.10
N SER A 34 -4.29 -10.73 -1.07
CA SER A 34 -4.50 -12.18 -0.94
C SER A 34 -5.11 -12.60 0.40
N ALA A 35 -4.89 -11.84 1.47
CA ALA A 35 -5.55 -12.04 2.76
C ALA A 35 -7.03 -11.62 2.77
N GLY A 36 -7.52 -11.04 1.67
CA GLY A 36 -8.91 -10.63 1.48
C GLY A 36 -9.21 -9.22 1.95
N ALA A 37 -8.20 -8.33 1.99
CA ALA A 37 -8.47 -6.90 2.09
C ALA A 37 -9.30 -6.45 0.88
N GLU A 38 -10.37 -5.71 1.13
CA GLU A 38 -11.23 -5.21 0.06
C GLU A 38 -10.55 -4.08 -0.72
N CYS A 39 -9.75 -3.29 -0.01
CA CYS A 39 -8.98 -2.21 -0.58
C CYS A 39 -7.60 -2.16 0.09
N VAL A 40 -6.56 -1.92 -0.70
CA VAL A 40 -5.23 -1.58 -0.22
C VAL A 40 -4.99 -0.11 -0.56
N VAL A 41 -4.81 0.72 0.46
CA VAL A 41 -4.57 2.15 0.32
C VAL A 41 -3.07 2.39 0.24
N LEU A 42 -2.60 2.90 -0.90
CA LEU A 42 -1.18 3.22 -1.12
C LEU A 42 -0.88 4.63 -0.60
N CYS A 43 -0.33 4.73 0.61
CA CYS A 43 -0.19 6.01 1.29
C CYS A 43 1.14 6.72 1.01
N ASN A 44 1.04 8.03 0.75
CA ASN A 44 2.14 8.98 0.80
C ASN A 44 2.19 9.66 2.18
N THR A 45 2.42 8.87 3.24
CA THR A 45 2.24 9.29 4.64
C THR A 45 2.99 10.58 4.98
N ASN A 46 4.25 10.70 4.56
CA ASN A 46 5.09 11.86 4.87
C ASN A 46 4.84 13.06 3.95
N GLY A 47 4.09 12.91 2.86
CA GLY A 47 3.91 13.96 1.85
C GLY A 47 5.17 14.32 1.05
N GLY A 48 6.28 13.60 1.24
CA GLY A 48 7.58 13.92 0.63
C GLY A 48 7.74 13.52 -0.84
N VAL A 49 6.81 12.72 -1.37
CA VAL A 49 6.85 12.25 -2.77
C VAL A 49 5.97 13.13 -3.65
N THR A 50 6.54 13.66 -4.73
CA THR A 50 5.86 14.56 -5.67
C THR A 50 4.78 13.84 -6.46
N PRO A 51 3.73 14.53 -6.96
CA PRO A 51 2.68 13.91 -7.77
C PRO A 51 3.23 13.18 -9.01
N THR A 52 4.23 13.75 -9.69
CA THR A 52 4.89 13.11 -10.83
C THR A 52 5.54 11.79 -10.43
N LYS A 53 6.19 11.74 -9.27
CA LYS A 53 6.84 10.52 -8.79
C LYS A 53 5.82 9.49 -8.28
N ILE A 54 4.69 9.92 -7.73
CA ILE A 54 3.56 9.03 -7.43
C ILE A 54 2.98 8.42 -8.72
N TYR A 55 2.91 9.18 -9.82
CA TYR A 55 2.42 8.67 -11.11
C TYR A 55 3.30 7.57 -11.71
N GLU A 56 4.58 7.52 -11.35
CA GLU A 56 5.52 6.48 -11.80
C GLU A 56 5.41 5.16 -11.01
N ILE A 57 4.69 5.16 -9.89
CA ILE A 57 4.47 3.99 -9.01
C ILE A 57 3.18 3.27 -9.42
#